data_AF-A0A7X7VR34-F1
#
_entry.id   AF-A0A7X7VR34-F1
#
_cell.length_a   1.000
_cell.length_b   1.000
_cell.length_c   1.000
_cell.angle_alpha   90.00
_cell.angle_beta   90.00
_cell.angle_gamma   90.00
#
_symmetry.space_group_name_H-M   'P 1'
#
loop_
_entity.id
_entity.type
_entity.pdbx_description
1 polymer ?
#
loop_
_entity_poly.entity_id
_entity_poly.type
_entity_poly.pdbx_seq_one_letter_code
_entity_poly.pdbx_strand_id
1 'polypeptide(L)'
;MADTMYAEISFDGRVITILGHDTDSTPPDGLVMTDSGIQGWFGAPDIKVSQTERQTGNGAHDVPDDELLYAARTVTMGVAAVGDTRQDVIEATNRLLDAMGRTVSLRVADEGSDTHVDGAHCRIEWEADWAEGWHVGTLTIVCPRPERLSTAPSVGLMTPGGDSGLGLVFDST
;
A
#
# COMPACT_ATOMS: atom_id res chain seq x y z
N MET A 1 -23.35 8.97 -0.15
CA MET A 1 -22.51 8.66 -1.31
C MET A 1 -21.61 7.56 -0.81
N ALA A 2 -21.72 6.33 -1.33
CA ALA A 2 -20.82 5.26 -0.88
C ALA A 2 -19.40 5.71 -1.21
N ASP A 3 -18.51 5.69 -0.22
CA ASP A 3 -17.12 6.08 -0.42
C ASP A 3 -16.47 4.97 -1.24
N THR A 4 -16.27 5.19 -2.54
CA THR A 4 -15.67 4.20 -3.42
C THR A 4 -14.20 4.04 -3.03
N MET A 5 -13.77 2.79 -2.78
CA MET A 5 -12.38 2.46 -2.50
C MET A 5 -11.44 3.12 -3.52
N TYR A 6 -10.28 3.61 -3.09
CA TYR A 6 -9.22 4.04 -4.00
C TYR A 6 -7.84 3.81 -3.40
N ALA A 7 -6.83 3.74 -4.26
CA ALA A 7 -5.43 3.77 -3.87
C ALA A 7 -4.73 4.99 -4.46
N GLU A 8 -3.79 5.55 -3.72
CA GLU A 8 -2.91 6.63 -4.15
C GLU A 8 -1.45 6.21 -4.06
N ILE A 9 -0.70 6.46 -5.13
CA ILE A 9 0.76 6.32 -5.15
C ILE A 9 1.36 7.71 -5.23
N SER A 10 2.11 8.09 -4.20
CA SER A 10 2.74 9.41 -4.11
C SER A 10 4.25 9.32 -4.23
N PHE A 11 4.85 10.17 -5.07
CA PHE A 11 6.30 10.29 -5.25
C PHE A 11 6.65 11.64 -5.87
N ASP A 12 7.77 12.25 -5.49
CA ASP A 12 8.28 13.52 -6.04
C ASP A 12 7.23 14.64 -6.17
N GLY A 13 6.31 14.74 -5.20
CA GLY A 13 5.22 15.72 -5.20
C GLY A 13 4.09 15.42 -6.18
N ARG A 14 4.12 14.28 -6.88
CA ARG A 14 3.05 13.76 -7.73
C ARG A 14 2.21 12.74 -6.96
N VAL A 15 0.94 12.66 -7.33
CA VAL A 15 0.00 11.67 -6.80
C VAL A 15 -0.69 11.00 -7.98
N ILE A 16 -0.69 9.66 -7.99
CA ILE A 16 -1.45 8.84 -8.93
C ILE A 16 -2.59 8.22 -8.16
N THR A 17 -3.83 8.50 -8.57
CA THR A 17 -5.02 7.87 -7.99
C THR A 17 -5.47 6.72 -8.88
N ILE A 18 -5.74 5.58 -8.26
CA ILE A 18 -6.31 4.38 -8.86
C ILE A 18 -7.67 4.16 -8.21
N LEU A 19 -8.74 4.32 -8.97
CA LEU A 19 -10.09 4.24 -8.46
C LEU A 19 -10.55 2.79 -8.39
N GLY A 20 -11.20 2.41 -7.29
CA GLY A 20 -12.05 1.23 -7.27
C GLY A 20 -13.18 1.40 -8.28
N HIS A 21 -13.51 0.31 -8.98
CA HIS A 21 -14.52 0.33 -10.02
C HIS A 21 -15.51 -0.81 -9.80
N ASP A 22 -16.79 -0.46 -9.76
CA ASP A 22 -17.88 -1.44 -9.78
C ASP A 22 -17.98 -2.04 -11.19
N THR A 23 -17.78 -3.35 -11.30
CA THR A 23 -17.77 -4.09 -12.57
C THR A 23 -19.08 -3.99 -13.36
N ASP A 24 -20.18 -3.60 -12.70
CA ASP A 24 -21.49 -3.41 -13.35
C ASP A 24 -21.70 -2.01 -13.95
N SER A 25 -20.68 -1.14 -13.87
CA SER A 25 -20.71 0.23 -14.38
C SER A 25 -19.70 0.46 -15.52
N THR A 26 -19.82 1.56 -16.25
CA THR A 26 -18.78 1.97 -17.21
C THR A 26 -17.57 2.50 -16.42
N PRO A 27 -16.34 2.00 -16.66
CA PRO A 27 -15.17 2.50 -15.95
C PRO A 27 -14.91 3.96 -16.30
N PRO A 28 -14.53 4.81 -15.32
CA PRO A 28 -14.07 6.15 -15.60
C PRO A 28 -12.72 6.12 -16.34
N ASP A 29 -12.44 7.17 -17.09
CA ASP A 29 -11.12 7.39 -17.69
C ASP A 29 -10.02 7.52 -16.62
N GLY A 30 -8.84 7.02 -16.94
CA GLY A 30 -7.68 7.02 -16.07
C GLY A 30 -7.29 5.63 -15.60
N LEU A 31 -6.95 5.51 -14.31
CA LEU A 31 -6.51 4.25 -13.71
C LEU A 31 -7.60 3.71 -12.79
N VAL A 32 -8.01 2.48 -13.04
CA VAL A 32 -9.01 1.77 -12.23
C VAL A 32 -8.46 0.44 -11.74
N MET A 33 -8.94 -0.02 -10.59
CA MET A 33 -8.70 -1.39 -10.13
C MET A 33 -9.57 -2.36 -10.93
N THR A 34 -9.02 -3.52 -11.28
CA THR A 34 -9.81 -4.61 -11.86
C THR A 34 -10.55 -5.40 -10.78
N ASP A 35 -11.37 -6.36 -11.20
CA ASP A 35 -12.12 -7.29 -10.34
C ASP A 35 -11.26 -8.07 -9.32
N SER A 36 -9.96 -8.21 -9.59
CA SER A 36 -8.99 -8.82 -8.67
C SER A 36 -8.79 -8.04 -7.36
N GLY A 37 -9.20 -6.76 -7.31
CA GLY A 37 -9.15 -5.89 -6.15
C GLY A 37 -7.73 -5.64 -5.62
N ILE A 38 -7.63 -5.35 -4.33
CA ILE A 38 -6.37 -5.13 -3.62
C ILE A 38 -6.02 -6.30 -2.71
N GLN A 39 -4.95 -7.01 -3.04
CA GLN A 39 -4.46 -8.15 -2.29
C GLN A 39 -3.32 -7.74 -1.37
N GLY A 40 -3.25 -8.38 -0.20
CA GLY A 40 -2.18 -8.14 0.78
C GLY A 40 -2.31 -6.86 1.61
N TRP A 41 -3.18 -5.90 1.26
CA TRP A 41 -3.37 -4.69 2.07
C TRP A 41 -4.06 -4.96 3.40
N PHE A 42 -5.15 -5.73 3.39
CA PHE A 42 -5.91 -6.11 4.60
C PHE A 42 -5.39 -7.39 5.27
N GLY A 43 -4.39 -8.05 4.69
CA GLY A 43 -3.74 -9.24 5.26
C GLY A 43 -2.67 -8.91 6.30
N ALA A 44 -2.08 -9.94 6.90
CA ALA A 44 -0.83 -9.81 7.65
C ALA A 44 0.36 -10.08 6.72
N PRO A 45 1.52 -9.42 6.93
CA PRO A 45 2.77 -9.85 6.31
C PRO A 45 3.18 -11.23 6.86
N ASP A 46 4.06 -11.93 6.14
CA ASP A 46 4.56 -13.23 6.60
C ASP A 46 5.33 -13.10 7.91
N ILE A 47 5.10 -14.03 8.83
CA ILE A 47 5.82 -14.10 10.11
C ILE A 47 7.23 -14.66 9.86
N LYS A 48 8.24 -14.00 10.39
CA LYS A 48 9.65 -14.40 10.38
C LYS A 48 10.09 -14.85 11.77
N VAL A 49 9.61 -16.01 12.18
CA VAL A 49 9.90 -16.58 13.50
C VAL A 49 10.70 -17.87 13.38
N SER A 50 11.64 -18.08 14.30
CA SER A 50 12.33 -19.36 14.46
C SER A 50 11.73 -20.11 15.63
N GLN A 51 11.52 -21.42 15.48
CA GLN A 51 10.97 -22.27 16.54
C GLN A 51 11.93 -23.42 16.86
N THR A 52 11.95 -23.82 18.12
CA THR A 52 12.64 -25.02 18.59
C THR A 52 11.60 -26.05 19.00
N GLU A 53 11.61 -27.21 18.34
CA GLU A 53 10.72 -28.32 18.65
C GLU A 53 11.03 -28.95 20.01
N ARG A 54 10.00 -29.45 20.69
CA ARG A 54 10.20 -30.20 21.94
C ARG A 54 10.85 -31.54 21.64
N GLN A 55 11.86 -31.91 22.44
CA GLN A 55 12.58 -33.17 22.26
C GLN A 55 11.67 -34.41 22.39
N THR A 56 10.67 -34.35 23.27
CA THR A 56 9.63 -35.36 23.43
C THR A 56 8.28 -34.67 23.64
N GLY A 57 7.22 -35.26 23.08
CA GLY A 57 5.87 -34.67 23.06
C GLY A 57 5.56 -33.93 21.76
N ASN A 58 4.37 -33.33 21.69
CA ASN A 58 3.90 -32.59 20.50
C ASN A 58 4.25 -31.10 20.61
N GLY A 59 4.71 -30.51 19.50
CA GLY A 59 4.85 -29.06 19.33
C GLY A 59 6.19 -28.47 19.77
N ALA A 60 6.27 -27.13 19.72
CA ALA A 60 7.48 -26.35 19.96
C ALA A 60 7.48 -25.60 21.31
N HIS A 61 8.62 -24.98 21.62
CA HIS A 61 8.74 -24.00 22.70
C HIS A 61 8.08 -22.66 22.30
N ASP A 62 7.59 -21.94 23.30
CA ASP A 62 7.00 -20.60 23.10
C ASP A 62 8.07 -19.62 22.59
N VAL A 63 7.65 -18.71 21.72
CA VAL A 63 8.49 -17.63 21.19
C VAL A 63 8.11 -16.34 21.91
N PRO A 64 9.07 -15.59 22.48
CA PRO A 64 8.77 -14.32 23.11
C PRO A 64 8.38 -13.25 22.07
N ASP A 65 7.53 -12.30 22.47
CA ASP A 65 6.94 -11.31 21.55
C ASP A 65 7.99 -10.43 20.85
N ASP A 66 9.15 -10.19 21.48
CA ASP A 66 10.25 -9.40 20.92
C ASP A 66 11.02 -10.13 19.80
N GLU A 67 10.85 -11.45 19.69
CA GLU A 67 11.39 -12.27 18.59
C GLU A 67 10.36 -12.48 17.46
N LEU A 68 9.12 -11.98 17.61
CA LEU A 68 8.10 -12.01 16.56
C LEU A 68 8.36 -10.92 15.52
N LEU A 69 9.19 -11.26 14.54
CA LEU A 69 9.46 -10.40 13.39
C LEU A 69 8.48 -10.70 12.26
N TYR A 70 8.25 -9.70 11.42
CA TYR A 70 7.46 -9.81 10.19
C TYR A 70 8.32 -9.49 8.97
N ALA A 71 7.99 -10.10 7.84
CA ALA A 71 8.53 -9.76 6.54
C ALA A 71 7.94 -8.42 6.03
N ALA A 72 8.44 -7.97 4.88
CA ALA A 72 7.81 -6.87 4.16
C ALA A 72 6.36 -7.22 3.79
N ARG A 73 5.49 -6.22 3.75
CA ARG A 73 4.14 -6.38 3.21
C ARG A 73 4.23 -6.26 1.68
N THR A 74 3.66 -7.21 0.96
CA THR A 74 3.49 -7.12 -0.49
C THR A 74 2.02 -6.88 -0.80
N VAL A 75 1.76 -5.84 -1.58
CA VAL A 75 0.42 -5.49 -2.06
C VAL A 75 0.39 -5.72 -3.56
N THR A 76 -0.63 -6.41 -4.04
CA THR A 76 -0.84 -6.66 -5.47
C THR A 76 -2.21 -6.17 -5.86
N MET A 77 -2.29 -5.42 -6.97
CA MET A 77 -3.55 -4.90 -7.53
C MET A 77 -3.58 -5.18 -9.02
N GLY A 78 -4.66 -5.77 -9.52
CA GLY A 78 -4.95 -5.67 -10.95
C GLY A 78 -5.42 -4.26 -11.25
N VAL A 79 -4.89 -3.67 -12.33
CA VAL A 79 -5.18 -2.31 -12.75
C VAL A 79 -5.50 -2.27 -14.24
N ALA A 80 -6.35 -1.33 -14.63
CA ALA A 80 -6.59 -1.01 -16.03
C ALA A 80 -6.39 0.49 -16.25
N ALA A 81 -5.66 0.83 -17.31
CA ALA A 81 -5.70 2.16 -17.92
C ALA A 81 -6.92 2.19 -18.87
N VAL A 82 -7.79 3.18 -18.72
CA VAL A 82 -9.02 3.35 -19.51
C VAL A 82 -9.04 4.76 -20.11
N GLY A 83 -9.51 4.91 -21.34
CA GLY A 83 -9.68 6.21 -21.95
C GLY A 83 -10.46 6.18 -23.27
N ASP A 84 -11.01 7.33 -23.65
CA ASP A 84 -11.72 7.52 -24.92
C ASP A 84 -10.82 7.34 -26.15
N THR A 85 -9.53 7.66 -26.03
CA THR A 85 -8.53 7.48 -27.10
C THR A 85 -7.35 6.63 -26.65
N ARG A 86 -6.65 6.06 -27.64
CA ARG A 86 -5.39 5.34 -27.36
C ARG A 86 -4.33 6.24 -26.70
N GLN A 87 -4.35 7.54 -26.95
CA GLN A 87 -3.42 8.47 -26.31
C GLN A 87 -3.70 8.56 -24.80
N ASP A 88 -4.97 8.67 -24.40
CA ASP A 88 -5.37 8.72 -22.99
C ASP A 88 -4.93 7.47 -22.23
N VAL A 89 -5.11 6.30 -22.86
CA VAL A 89 -4.64 5.01 -22.33
C VAL A 89 -3.13 5.02 -22.13
N ILE A 90 -2.36 5.44 -23.14
CA ILE A 90 -0.89 5.52 -23.05
C ILE A 90 -0.44 6.50 -21.95
N GLU A 91 -1.11 7.65 -21.82
CA GLU A 91 -0.81 8.61 -20.77
C GLU A 91 -1.08 8.02 -19.38
N ALA A 92 -2.20 7.32 -19.17
CA ALA A 92 -2.50 6.63 -17.92
C ALA A 92 -1.49 5.50 -17.61
N THR A 93 -1.14 4.67 -18.61
CA THR A 93 -0.08 3.65 -18.52
C THR A 93 1.24 4.25 -18.05
N ASN A 94 1.65 5.38 -18.65
CA ASN A 94 2.92 6.05 -18.36
C ASN A 94 2.97 6.63 -16.94
N ARG A 95 1.84 7.03 -16.34
CA ARG A 95 1.83 7.50 -14.95
C ARG A 95 2.38 6.44 -14.00
N LEU A 96 1.94 5.18 -14.10
CA LEU A 96 2.45 4.11 -13.24
C LEU A 96 3.90 3.73 -13.56
N LEU A 97 4.30 3.81 -14.84
CA LEU A 97 5.71 3.60 -15.22
C LEU A 97 6.63 4.68 -14.62
N ASP A 98 6.17 5.93 -14.53
CA ASP A 98 6.93 7.04 -13.93
C ASP A 98 7.25 6.82 -12.44
N ALA A 99 6.44 6.04 -11.72
CA ALA A 99 6.65 5.69 -10.32
C ALA A 99 7.75 4.63 -10.13
N MET A 100 8.09 3.87 -11.19
CA MET A 100 9.10 2.81 -11.11
C MET A 100 10.50 3.37 -10.84
N GLY A 101 11.29 2.62 -10.08
CA GLY A 101 12.66 3.02 -9.71
C GLY A 101 12.73 4.15 -8.68
N ARG A 102 11.60 4.53 -8.08
CA ARG A 102 11.50 5.56 -7.04
C ARG A 102 10.98 4.96 -5.73
N THR A 103 11.26 5.66 -4.64
CA THR A 103 10.57 5.43 -3.38
C THR A 103 9.19 6.06 -3.45
N VAL A 104 8.16 5.30 -3.11
CA VAL A 104 6.76 5.74 -3.18
C VAL A 104 6.08 5.60 -1.82
N SER A 105 5.00 6.34 -1.63
CA SER A 105 4.05 6.13 -0.54
C SER A 105 2.77 5.57 -1.13
N LEU A 106 2.25 4.49 -0.54
CA LEU A 106 0.98 3.89 -0.91
C LEU A 106 -0.05 4.27 0.15
N ARG A 107 -1.12 4.94 -0.25
CA ARG A 107 -2.31 5.17 0.57
C ARG A 107 -3.48 4.39 0.00
N VAL A 108 -4.30 3.82 0.87
CA VAL A 108 -5.54 3.14 0.49
C VAL A 108 -6.65 3.63 1.41
N ALA A 109 -7.71 4.13 0.79
CA ALA A 109 -8.93 4.50 1.45
C ALA A 109 -10.03 3.54 1.00
N ASP A 110 -10.69 2.91 1.97
CA ASP A 110 -11.79 1.97 1.76
C ASP A 110 -12.71 2.02 2.99
N GLU A 111 -14.00 2.19 2.75
CA GLU A 111 -15.09 2.35 3.74
C GLU A 111 -14.65 2.49 5.22
N GLY A 112 -14.38 3.73 5.66
CA GLY A 112 -14.05 4.03 7.06
C GLY A 112 -12.61 3.71 7.48
N SER A 113 -11.80 3.13 6.61
CA SER A 113 -10.36 2.91 6.77
C SER A 113 -9.58 3.77 5.77
N ASP A 114 -8.74 4.66 6.27
CA ASP A 114 -7.79 5.43 5.46
C ASP A 114 -6.40 5.34 6.09
N THR A 115 -5.53 4.59 5.43
CA THR A 115 -4.18 4.28 5.93
C THR A 115 -3.15 4.32 4.82
N HIS A 116 -1.89 4.47 5.19
CA HIS A 116 -0.79 4.55 4.25
C HIS A 116 0.47 3.82 4.73
N VAL A 117 1.38 3.59 3.79
CA VAL A 117 2.74 3.12 4.03
C VAL A 117 3.70 4.00 3.24
N ASP A 118 4.79 4.39 3.90
CA ASP A 118 5.89 5.13 3.28
C ASP A 118 7.07 4.23 2.94
N GLY A 119 7.95 4.69 2.06
CA GLY A 119 9.21 3.98 1.79
C GLY A 119 9.05 2.72 0.94
N ALA A 120 7.90 2.56 0.26
CA ALA A 120 7.62 1.42 -0.59
C ALA A 120 8.30 1.57 -1.96
N HIS A 121 8.30 0.49 -2.74
CA HIS A 121 8.70 0.51 -4.15
C HIS A 121 7.72 -0.33 -4.97
N CYS A 122 7.50 0.06 -6.22
CA CYS A 122 6.50 -0.55 -7.08
C CYS A 122 7.07 -1.09 -8.39
N ARG A 123 6.39 -2.08 -8.95
CA ARG A 123 6.59 -2.64 -10.28
C ARG A 123 5.23 -2.82 -10.93
N ILE A 124 5.07 -2.31 -12.15
CA ILE A 124 3.89 -2.51 -12.97
C ILE A 124 4.25 -3.41 -14.15
N GLU A 125 3.39 -4.37 -14.43
CA GLU A 125 3.47 -5.24 -15.61
C GLU A 125 2.18 -5.06 -16.41
N TRP A 126 2.29 -4.41 -17.56
CA TRP A 126 1.18 -4.30 -18.51
C TRP A 126 1.14 -5.54 -19.41
N GLU A 127 -0.06 -6.03 -19.70
CA GLU A 127 -0.25 -7.18 -20.58
C GLU A 127 0.14 -6.84 -22.03
N ALA A 128 0.41 -7.86 -22.84
CA ALA A 128 0.81 -7.65 -24.24
C ALA A 128 -0.38 -7.34 -25.17
N ASP A 129 -1.61 -7.54 -24.69
CA ASP A 129 -2.82 -7.38 -25.48
C ASP A 129 -3.03 -5.93 -25.89
N TRP A 130 -3.36 -5.74 -27.17
CA TRP A 130 -3.65 -4.43 -27.73
C TRP A 130 -5.15 -4.15 -27.70
N ALA A 131 -5.52 -3.05 -27.08
CA ALA A 131 -6.85 -2.46 -27.16
C ALA A 131 -6.76 -0.94 -27.27
N GLU A 132 -7.72 -0.36 -27.97
CA GLU A 132 -7.75 1.09 -28.24
C GLU A 132 -8.10 1.89 -26.99
N GLY A 133 -9.17 1.51 -26.29
CA GLY A 133 -9.70 2.24 -25.13
C GLY A 133 -9.28 1.71 -23.76
N TRP A 134 -8.47 0.65 -23.70
CA TRP A 134 -7.98 0.14 -22.42
C TRP A 134 -6.66 -0.62 -22.51
N HIS A 135 -6.01 -0.80 -21.36
CA HIS A 135 -4.81 -1.64 -21.21
C HIS A 135 -4.78 -2.18 -19.77
N VAL A 136 -4.80 -3.51 -19.59
CA VAL A 136 -4.73 -4.16 -18.27
C VAL A 136 -3.30 -4.46 -17.86
N GLY A 137 -3.04 -4.41 -16.56
CA GLY A 137 -1.78 -4.79 -15.96
C GLY A 137 -1.90 -5.19 -14.50
N THR A 138 -0.79 -5.65 -13.93
CA THR A 138 -0.66 -6.00 -12.52
C THR A 138 0.37 -5.10 -11.85
N LEU A 139 -0.07 -4.36 -10.83
CA LEU A 139 0.77 -3.51 -10.00
C LEU A 139 1.14 -4.26 -8.72
N THR A 140 2.44 -4.43 -8.48
CA THR A 140 2.98 -4.99 -7.24
C THR A 140 3.73 -3.90 -6.47
N ILE A 141 3.42 -3.73 -5.19
CA ILE A 141 4.06 -2.77 -4.30
C ILE A 141 4.63 -3.54 -3.11
N VAL A 142 5.92 -3.37 -2.86
CA VAL A 142 6.61 -3.97 -1.72
C VAL A 142 6.88 -2.88 -0.70
N CYS A 143 6.42 -3.12 0.52
CA CYS A 143 6.49 -2.23 1.66
C CYS A 143 7.48 -2.80 2.70
N PRO A 144 8.75 -2.33 2.71
CA PRO A 144 9.76 -2.83 3.65
C PRO A 144 9.37 -2.64 5.12
N ARG A 145 8.67 -1.53 5.41
CA ARG A 145 8.01 -1.27 6.68
C ARG A 145 6.53 -1.66 6.54
N PRO A 146 6.09 -2.80 7.09
CA PRO A 146 4.77 -3.38 6.80
C PRO A 146 3.60 -2.71 7.54
N GLU A 147 3.88 -1.86 8.53
CA GLU A 147 2.89 -1.18 9.34
C GLU A 147 2.08 -0.17 8.53
N ARG A 148 0.75 -0.24 8.65
CA ARG A 148 -0.15 0.74 8.06
C ARG A 148 -0.36 1.88 9.04
N LEU A 149 0.02 3.09 8.62
CA LEU A 149 -0.10 4.30 9.41
C LEU A 149 -1.45 4.98 9.13
N SER A 150 -2.07 5.53 10.16
CA SER A 150 -3.27 6.34 9.98
C SER A 150 -2.93 7.63 9.22
N THR A 151 -3.86 8.10 8.38
CA THR A 151 -3.79 9.44 7.79
C THR A 151 -4.36 10.52 8.72
N ALA A 152 -5.06 10.13 9.79
CA ALA A 152 -5.56 11.06 10.78
C ALA A 152 -4.38 11.68 11.55
N PRO A 153 -4.30 13.01 11.63
CA PRO A 153 -3.23 13.65 12.39
C PRO A 153 -3.37 13.31 13.87
N SER A 154 -2.27 12.86 14.48
CA SER A 154 -2.14 12.78 15.93
C SER A 154 -1.37 13.99 16.43
N VAL A 155 -1.89 14.65 17.46
CA VAL A 155 -1.23 15.79 18.10
C VAL A 155 -0.68 15.34 19.43
N GLY A 156 0.63 15.41 19.58
CA GLY A 156 1.32 15.24 20.86
C GLY A 156 1.82 16.59 21.37
N LEU A 157 1.80 16.78 22.68
CA LEU A 157 2.48 17.90 23.32
C LEU A 157 3.92 17.49 23.63
N MET A 158 4.84 18.43 23.43
CA MET A 158 6.21 18.27 23.89
C MET A 158 6.41 19.16 25.11
N THR A 159 6.81 18.55 26.22
CA THR A 159 7.17 19.28 27.45
C THR A 159 8.68 19.45 27.54
N PRO A 160 9.19 20.52 28.17
CA PRO A 160 10.61 20.62 28.50
C PRO A 160 11.06 19.39 29.27
N GLY A 161 12.20 18.79 28.88
CA GLY A 161 12.86 17.78 29.71
C GLY A 161 13.19 18.37 31.08
N GLY A 162 12.91 17.63 32.15
CA GLY A 162 13.22 18.05 33.53
C GLY A 162 14.72 18.29 33.79
N ASP A 163 15.08 18.42 35.06
CA ASP A 163 16.33 19.03 35.58
C ASP A 163 17.69 18.50 35.06
N SER A 164 17.75 17.49 34.19
CA SER A 164 19.00 16.97 33.64
C SER A 164 19.01 16.70 32.13
N GLY A 165 17.96 17.05 31.37
CA GLY A 165 17.86 16.74 29.94
C GLY A 165 17.65 17.99 29.08
N LEU A 166 18.70 18.42 28.37
CA LEU A 166 18.55 19.44 27.33
C LEU A 166 17.66 18.87 26.20
N GLY A 167 16.42 19.36 26.08
CA GLY A 167 15.54 19.01 24.98
C GLY A 167 14.05 19.03 25.31
N LEU A 168 13.26 18.69 24.31
CA LEU A 168 11.82 18.45 24.40
C LEU A 168 11.58 16.95 24.57
N VAL A 169 10.65 16.58 25.45
CA VAL A 169 10.22 15.20 25.68
C VAL A 169 8.74 15.08 25.31
N PHE A 170 8.36 13.96 24.69
CA PHE A 170 6.98 13.70 24.31
C PHE A 170 6.14 13.46 25.57
N ASP A 171 5.07 14.23 25.74
CA ASP A 171 4.07 14.00 26.77
C ASP A 171 2.99 13.07 26.21
N SER A 172 2.86 11.89 26.80
CA SER A 172 1.94 10.85 26.34
C SER A 172 0.63 10.79 27.14
N THR A 173 0.31 11.82 27.92
CA THR A 173 -0.97 11.91 28.66
C THR A 173 -2.14 12.39 27.82
#